data_AF-A0A7C3Q2P9-F1
#
_entry.id   AF-A0A7C3Q2P9-F1
#
_cell.length_a   1.000
_cell.length_b   1.000
_cell.length_c   1.000
_cell.angle_alpha   90.00
_cell.angle_beta   90.00
_cell.angle_gamma   90.00
#
_symmetry.space_group_name_H-M   'P 1'
#
loop_
_entity.id
_entity.type
_entity.pdbx_description
1 polymer ?
#
loop_
_entity_poly.entity_id
_entity_poly.type
_entity_poly.pdbx_seq_one_letter_code
_entity_poly.pdbx_strand_id
1 'polypeptide(L)'
;MDAKGAPDIQPPIPQPKVVEPLPDLPYESLVKKDGDKLILLKKPVDQAALEVNPTIKDDATKAKIAEYLADRRARFENVIIENVDLAEKLYNGAMDTIDFTDRKQIGEFNSMVKPLTPPVAPANMGAELTKRGILSDVQKRFNDKIAKEYNDARNKALREGNVAGEDKNANAKNIIRIYMQQVIEEQMMIYESLMVEASKGLAKTLPQIGLDTQAAAKAMDALKSIKGTSNADIGRGMKDVMAGLTLDQKKALLRKTVEARAK
;
A
#
# COMPACT_ATOMS: atom_id res chain seq x y z
N MET A 1 -42.01 48.19 23.50
CA MET A 1 -42.03 46.71 23.54
C MET A 1 -40.61 46.27 23.26
N ASP A 2 -39.80 46.18 24.32
CA ASP A 2 -38.38 45.89 24.19
C ASP A 2 -38.15 44.39 24.34
N ALA A 3 -37.81 43.75 23.22
CA ALA A 3 -37.41 42.36 23.19
C ALA A 3 -36.02 42.24 23.85
N LYS A 4 -35.97 41.73 25.08
CA LYS A 4 -34.74 41.31 25.75
C LYS A 4 -34.09 40.19 24.93
N GLY A 5 -32.94 40.47 24.34
CA GLY A 5 -32.11 39.48 23.65
C GLY A 5 -31.72 38.34 24.58
N ALA A 6 -31.88 37.10 24.12
CA ALA A 6 -31.43 35.92 24.84
C ALA A 6 -29.90 35.93 24.97
N PRO A 7 -29.33 35.52 26.11
CA PRO A 7 -27.89 35.44 26.29
C PRO A 7 -27.30 34.39 25.34
N ASP A 8 -26.21 34.79 24.68
CA ASP A 8 -25.41 33.96 23.79
C ASP A 8 -24.72 32.85 24.60
N ILE A 9 -25.27 31.62 24.54
CA ILE A 9 -24.67 30.46 25.21
C ILE A 9 -23.57 29.94 24.30
N GLN A 10 -22.31 30.31 24.59
CA GLN A 10 -21.17 29.68 23.95
C GLN A 10 -21.18 28.17 24.22
N PRO A 11 -21.03 27.32 23.19
CA PRO A 11 -20.96 25.89 23.38
C PRO A 11 -19.75 25.55 24.27
N PRO A 12 -19.88 24.58 25.20
CA PRO A 12 -18.79 24.21 26.10
C PRO A 12 -17.57 23.77 25.29
N ILE A 13 -16.40 24.31 25.66
CA ILE A 13 -15.12 23.92 25.06
C ILE A 13 -14.91 22.42 25.33
N PRO A 14 -14.69 21.58 24.29
CA PRO A 14 -14.43 20.16 24.48
C PRO A 14 -13.20 19.98 25.38
N GLN A 15 -13.37 19.32 26.54
CA GLN A 15 -12.23 18.98 27.37
C GLN A 15 -11.38 17.90 26.66
N PRO A 16 -10.04 18.01 26.70
CA PRO A 16 -9.17 16.98 26.14
C PRO A 16 -9.45 15.63 26.83
N LYS A 17 -9.72 14.57 26.06
CA LYS A 17 -9.82 13.22 26.62
C LYS A 17 -8.48 12.83 27.22
N VAL A 18 -8.46 12.48 28.51
CA VAL A 18 -7.28 11.91 29.16
C VAL A 18 -6.97 10.57 28.50
N VAL A 19 -5.83 10.49 27.83
CA VAL A 19 -5.37 9.27 27.15
C VAL A 19 -4.44 8.52 28.10
N GLU A 20 -4.87 7.33 28.55
CA GLU A 20 -4.02 6.49 29.40
C GLU A 20 -2.69 6.16 28.71
N PRO A 21 -1.55 6.12 29.42
CA PRO A 21 -0.28 5.73 28.83
C PRO A 21 -0.37 4.31 28.26
N LEU A 22 0.34 4.05 27.17
CA LEU A 22 0.47 2.68 26.66
C LEU A 22 1.19 1.81 27.70
N PRO A 23 0.78 0.55 27.90
CA PRO A 23 1.52 -0.36 28.76
C PRO A 23 2.94 -0.56 28.20
N ASP A 24 3.92 -0.71 29.08
CA ASP A 24 5.29 -0.99 28.67
C ASP A 24 5.49 -2.50 28.51
N LEU A 25 5.15 -3.02 27.33
CA LEU A 25 5.27 -4.44 26.98
C LEU A 25 6.39 -4.65 25.96
N PRO A 26 7.22 -5.70 26.10
CA PRO A 26 8.19 -6.05 25.08
C PRO A 26 7.50 -6.57 23.82
N TYR A 27 8.10 -6.29 22.65
CA TYR A 27 7.64 -6.78 21.34
C TYR A 27 8.84 -7.04 20.41
N GLU A 28 8.65 -7.88 19.39
CA GLU A 28 9.67 -8.10 18.35
C GLU A 28 9.74 -6.87 17.45
N SER A 29 10.90 -6.20 17.39
CA SER A 29 11.09 -5.04 16.51
C SER A 29 11.04 -5.46 15.03
N LEU A 30 10.35 -4.65 14.23
CA LEU A 30 10.34 -4.78 12.77
C LEU A 30 11.62 -4.23 12.12
N VAL A 31 12.47 -3.51 12.87
CA VAL A 31 13.71 -2.92 12.38
C VAL A 31 14.80 -3.99 12.32
N LYS A 32 14.93 -4.64 11.17
CA LYS A 32 15.98 -5.64 10.90
C LYS A 32 17.02 -5.07 9.94
N LYS A 33 18.30 -5.30 10.20
CA LYS A 33 19.41 -4.81 9.38
C LYS A 33 20.24 -5.95 8.81
N ASP A 34 20.76 -5.75 7.60
CA ASP A 34 21.81 -6.54 6.97
C ASP A 34 23.02 -5.63 6.74
N GLY A 35 24.02 -5.73 7.63
CA GLY A 35 25.05 -4.70 7.79
C GLY A 35 24.44 -3.34 8.15
N ASP A 36 24.77 -2.30 7.37
CA ASP A 36 24.23 -0.95 7.56
C ASP A 36 22.86 -0.73 6.87
N LYS A 37 22.37 -1.71 6.10
CA LYS A 37 21.15 -1.56 5.31
C LYS A 37 19.93 -2.07 6.08
N LEU A 38 18.87 -1.27 6.10
CA LEU A 38 17.57 -1.71 6.60
C LEU A 38 16.98 -2.77 5.64
N ILE A 39 16.53 -3.89 6.17
CA ILE A 39 15.78 -4.91 5.44
C ILE A 39 14.34 -4.42 5.28
N LEU A 40 13.90 -4.20 4.04
CA LEU A 40 12.54 -3.74 3.75
C LEU A 40 11.50 -4.85 3.98
N LEU A 41 10.37 -4.47 4.57
CA LEU A 41 9.21 -5.36 4.71
C LEU A 41 8.62 -5.74 3.34
N LYS A 42 8.16 -6.98 3.23
CA LYS A 42 7.48 -7.53 2.04
C LYS A 42 5.96 -7.46 2.13
N LYS A 43 5.44 -6.72 3.12
CA LYS A 43 4.01 -6.53 3.41
C LYS A 43 3.81 -5.13 4.01
N PRO A 44 2.57 -4.61 4.04
CA PRO A 44 2.28 -3.32 4.67
C PRO A 44 2.78 -3.27 6.13
N VAL A 45 3.36 -2.13 6.52
CA VAL A 45 3.93 -1.95 7.87
C VAL A 45 2.88 -2.16 8.97
N ASP A 46 1.65 -1.69 8.76
CA ASP A 46 0.55 -1.89 9.71
C ASP A 46 0.22 -3.38 9.88
N GLN A 47 0.25 -4.16 8.79
CA GLN A 47 0.03 -5.60 8.86
C GLN A 47 1.16 -6.30 9.63
N ALA A 48 2.42 -5.95 9.34
CA ALA A 48 3.56 -6.50 10.07
C ALA A 48 3.51 -6.15 11.56
N ALA A 49 3.07 -4.94 11.89
CA ALA A 49 2.90 -4.50 13.28
C ALA A 49 1.83 -5.31 14.01
N LEU A 50 0.71 -5.67 13.36
CA LEU A 50 -0.34 -6.48 13.96
C LEU A 50 0.17 -7.88 14.35
N GLU A 51 1.08 -8.44 13.55
CA GLU A 51 1.64 -9.78 13.77
C GLU A 51 2.53 -9.85 15.03
N VAL A 52 3.19 -8.75 15.40
CA VAL A 52 4.11 -8.68 16.55
C VAL A 52 3.56 -7.90 17.75
N ASN A 53 2.30 -7.44 17.68
CA ASN A 53 1.68 -6.62 18.72
C ASN A 53 1.35 -7.44 19.99
N PRO A 54 2.02 -7.20 21.13
CA PRO A 54 1.88 -8.03 22.34
C PRO A 54 0.54 -7.83 23.07
N THR A 55 -0.25 -6.84 22.66
CA THR A 55 -1.60 -6.60 23.20
C THR A 55 -2.69 -7.40 22.48
N ILE A 56 -2.35 -8.09 21.38
CA ILE A 56 -3.25 -8.95 20.60
C ILE A 56 -2.91 -10.41 20.93
N LYS A 57 -3.41 -10.91 22.07
CA LYS A 57 -3.05 -12.23 22.58
C LYS A 57 -4.03 -13.32 22.18
N ASP A 58 -5.32 -12.99 22.16
CA ASP A 58 -6.39 -13.95 21.97
C ASP A 58 -6.58 -14.34 20.50
N ASP A 59 -6.84 -15.64 20.29
CA ASP A 59 -6.97 -16.20 18.94
C ASP A 59 -8.23 -15.73 18.23
N ALA A 60 -9.27 -15.34 18.97
CA ALA A 60 -10.50 -14.78 18.39
C ALA A 60 -10.24 -13.45 17.67
N THR A 61 -9.46 -12.55 18.29
CA THR A 61 -9.08 -11.27 17.67
C THR A 61 -8.15 -11.50 16.49
N LYS A 62 -7.17 -12.41 16.60
CA LYS A 62 -6.29 -12.80 15.47
C LYS A 62 -7.09 -13.36 14.28
N ALA A 63 -8.08 -14.21 14.52
CA ALA A 63 -8.94 -14.75 13.47
C ALA A 63 -9.74 -13.63 12.76
N LYS A 64 -10.33 -12.69 13.52
CA LYS A 64 -11.03 -11.53 12.94
C LYS A 64 -10.10 -10.61 12.15
N ILE A 65 -8.86 -10.43 12.60
CA ILE A 65 -7.84 -9.68 11.85
C ILE A 65 -7.52 -10.40 10.54
N ALA A 66 -7.32 -11.71 10.57
CA ALA A 66 -7.03 -12.49 9.36
C ALA A 66 -8.17 -12.42 8.33
N GLU A 67 -9.43 -12.55 8.79
CA GLU A 67 -10.61 -12.36 7.94
C GLU A 67 -10.66 -10.96 7.34
N TYR A 68 -10.44 -9.93 8.16
CA TYR A 68 -10.36 -8.55 7.70
C TYR A 68 -9.24 -8.34 6.65
N LEU A 69 -8.06 -8.91 6.86
CA LEU A 69 -6.94 -8.79 5.93
C LEU A 69 -7.24 -9.47 4.59
N ALA A 70 -7.93 -10.60 4.59
CA ALA A 70 -8.40 -11.25 3.37
C ALA A 70 -9.42 -10.37 2.60
N ASP A 71 -10.41 -9.81 3.30
CA ASP A 71 -11.38 -8.85 2.74
C ASP A 71 -10.69 -7.60 2.19
N ARG A 72 -9.78 -7.00 2.98
CA ARG A 72 -9.01 -5.82 2.58
C ARG A 72 -8.20 -6.09 1.32
N ARG A 73 -7.53 -7.23 1.25
CA ARG A 73 -6.78 -7.65 0.06
C ARG A 73 -7.68 -7.74 -1.16
N ALA A 74 -8.82 -8.42 -1.07
CA ALA A 74 -9.77 -8.52 -2.18
C ALA A 74 -10.28 -7.14 -2.65
N ARG A 75 -10.54 -6.22 -1.71
CA ARG A 75 -10.94 -4.84 -2.03
C ARG A 75 -9.83 -4.08 -2.77
N PHE A 76 -8.58 -4.18 -2.34
CA PHE A 76 -7.46 -3.57 -3.08
C PHE A 76 -7.23 -4.21 -4.44
N GLU A 77 -7.31 -5.54 -4.54
CA GLU A 77 -7.17 -6.25 -5.81
C GLU A 77 -8.21 -5.73 -6.82
N ASN A 78 -9.47 -5.57 -6.40
CA ASN A 78 -10.51 -4.98 -7.24
C ASN A 78 -10.19 -3.53 -7.65
N VAL A 79 -9.76 -2.68 -6.72
CA VAL A 79 -9.39 -1.29 -7.04
C VAL A 79 -8.23 -1.23 -8.05
N ILE A 80 -7.23 -2.09 -7.86
CA ILE A 80 -6.07 -2.18 -8.76
C ILE A 80 -6.49 -2.68 -10.14
N ILE A 81 -7.32 -3.72 -10.21
CA ILE A 81 -7.86 -4.23 -11.47
C ILE A 81 -8.63 -3.13 -12.21
N GLU A 82 -9.50 -2.39 -11.51
CA GLU A 82 -10.28 -1.35 -12.16
C GLU A 82 -9.45 -0.17 -12.67
N ASN A 83 -8.27 0.05 -12.10
CA ASN A 83 -7.35 1.15 -12.41
C ASN A 83 -5.96 0.61 -12.82
N VAL A 84 -5.92 -0.50 -13.56
CA VAL A 84 -4.67 -1.22 -13.86
C VAL A 84 -3.69 -0.41 -14.71
N ASP A 85 -4.20 0.45 -15.59
CA ASP A 85 -3.41 1.40 -16.38
C ASP A 85 -2.67 2.41 -15.49
N LEU A 86 -3.37 2.93 -14.46
CA LEU A 86 -2.77 3.81 -13.47
C LEU A 86 -1.75 3.06 -12.60
N ALA A 87 -2.08 1.84 -12.14
CA ALA A 87 -1.16 1.01 -11.37
C ALA A 87 0.13 0.72 -12.16
N GLU A 88 0.00 0.37 -13.44
CA GLU A 88 1.14 0.21 -14.36
C GLU A 88 1.97 1.49 -14.49
N LYS A 89 1.31 2.63 -14.72
CA LYS A 89 1.99 3.92 -14.84
C LYS A 89 2.83 4.23 -13.60
N LEU A 90 2.28 4.02 -12.41
CA LEU A 90 3.00 4.20 -11.14
C LEU A 90 4.13 3.19 -10.97
N TYR A 91 3.88 1.91 -11.25
CA TYR A 91 4.88 0.84 -11.19
C TYR A 91 6.02 1.00 -12.21
N ASN A 92 5.78 1.78 -13.27
CA ASN A 92 6.76 2.15 -14.30
C ASN A 92 7.48 3.47 -14.02
N GLY A 93 7.42 3.98 -12.78
CA GLY A 93 8.24 5.11 -12.36
C GLY A 93 7.63 6.48 -12.68
N ALA A 94 6.32 6.58 -12.91
CA ALA A 94 5.68 7.89 -13.06
C ALA A 94 5.85 8.80 -11.82
N MET A 95 6.13 8.22 -10.66
CA MET A 95 6.48 8.98 -9.46
C MET A 95 7.87 9.63 -9.55
N ASP A 96 8.79 9.01 -10.31
CA ASP A 96 10.17 9.47 -10.44
C ASP A 96 10.28 10.71 -11.33
N THR A 97 9.28 10.94 -12.18
CA THR A 97 9.22 12.09 -13.11
C THR A 97 8.62 13.35 -12.49
N ILE A 98 8.12 13.28 -11.26
CA ILE A 98 7.43 14.40 -10.60
C ILE A 98 8.42 15.28 -9.86
N ASP A 99 8.34 16.59 -10.09
CA ASP A 99 8.99 17.58 -9.24
C ASP A 99 8.15 17.86 -7.99
N PHE A 100 8.55 17.22 -6.89
CA PHE A 100 7.92 17.43 -5.57
C PHE A 100 8.23 18.78 -4.91
N THR A 101 8.86 19.72 -5.60
CA THR A 101 8.87 21.14 -5.21
C THR A 101 7.82 21.99 -5.91
N ASP A 102 7.21 21.47 -6.97
CA ASP A 102 6.14 22.15 -7.70
C ASP A 102 4.78 21.74 -7.13
N ARG A 103 4.10 22.68 -6.48
CA ARG A 103 2.75 22.47 -5.92
C ARG A 103 1.73 22.04 -6.98
N LYS A 104 1.90 22.49 -8.23
CA LYS A 104 1.02 22.10 -9.33
C LYS A 104 1.19 20.61 -9.63
N GLN A 105 2.42 20.14 -9.79
CA GLN A 105 2.71 18.74 -10.04
C GLN A 105 2.31 17.83 -8.87
N ILE A 106 2.45 18.29 -7.63
CA ILE A 106 1.91 17.58 -6.46
C ILE A 106 0.37 17.48 -6.55
N GLY A 107 -0.33 18.55 -6.92
CA GLY A 107 -1.78 18.55 -7.11
C GLY A 107 -2.22 17.59 -8.23
N GLU A 108 -1.47 17.55 -9.33
CA GLU A 108 -1.68 16.62 -10.44
C GLU A 108 -1.46 15.17 -10.00
N PHE A 109 -0.38 14.90 -9.26
CA PHE A 109 -0.11 13.58 -8.67
C PHE A 109 -1.24 13.14 -7.75
N ASN A 110 -1.64 13.99 -6.79
CA ASN A 110 -2.73 13.71 -5.87
C ASN A 110 -4.05 13.41 -6.60
N SER A 111 -4.33 14.15 -7.68
CA SER A 111 -5.50 13.90 -8.53
C SER A 111 -5.38 12.56 -9.26
N MET A 112 -4.19 12.25 -9.78
CA MET A 112 -3.89 11.01 -10.49
C MET A 112 -4.03 9.78 -9.59
N VAL A 113 -3.51 9.80 -8.37
CA VAL A 113 -3.57 8.65 -7.44
C VAL A 113 -4.89 8.53 -6.69
N LYS A 114 -5.78 9.52 -6.81
CA LYS A 114 -7.08 9.54 -6.12
C LYS A 114 -7.86 8.23 -6.23
N PRO A 115 -7.96 7.55 -7.40
CA PRO A 115 -8.68 6.27 -7.52
C PRO A 115 -8.07 5.13 -6.70
N LEU A 116 -6.79 5.24 -6.33
CA LEU A 116 -6.08 4.26 -5.50
C LEU A 116 -6.11 4.62 -4.01
N THR A 117 -6.79 5.70 -3.61
CA THR A 117 -6.84 6.19 -2.23
C THR A 117 -8.28 6.20 -1.68
N PRO A 118 -8.47 6.35 -0.36
CA PRO A 118 -9.81 6.49 0.20
C PRO A 118 -10.59 7.67 -0.38
N PRO A 119 -11.93 7.55 -0.54
CA PRO A 119 -12.77 6.43 -0.10
C PRO A 119 -12.88 5.27 -1.09
N VAL A 120 -12.23 5.35 -2.26
CA VAL A 120 -12.29 4.29 -3.30
C VAL A 120 -11.55 3.05 -2.83
N ALA A 121 -10.33 3.24 -2.34
CA ALA A 121 -9.54 2.19 -1.71
C ALA A 121 -9.78 2.12 -0.18
N PRO A 122 -9.53 0.96 0.46
CA PRO A 122 -9.57 0.84 1.92
C PRO A 122 -8.74 1.93 2.64
N ALA A 123 -9.25 2.43 3.76
CA ALA A 123 -8.60 3.46 4.57
C ALA A 123 -7.44 2.88 5.42
N ASN A 124 -6.89 3.69 6.33
CA ASN A 124 -5.86 3.25 7.26
C ASN A 124 -6.32 2.01 8.06
N MET A 125 -5.47 0.98 8.07
CA MET A 125 -5.78 -0.35 8.60
C MET A 125 -6.17 -0.31 10.09
N GLY A 126 -5.39 0.37 10.92
CA GLY A 126 -5.66 0.51 12.35
C GLY A 126 -7.00 1.22 12.62
N ALA A 127 -7.29 2.29 11.88
CA ALA A 127 -8.57 3.00 12.01
C ALA A 127 -9.78 2.15 11.58
N GLU A 128 -9.69 1.39 10.48
CA GLU A 128 -10.77 0.50 10.05
C GLU A 128 -11.02 -0.63 11.06
N LEU A 129 -9.96 -1.26 11.56
CA LEU A 129 -10.06 -2.34 12.53
C LEU A 129 -10.68 -1.87 13.86
N THR A 130 -10.31 -0.69 14.36
CA THR A 130 -10.94 -0.11 15.55
C THR A 130 -12.40 0.27 15.29
N LYS A 131 -12.71 0.87 14.13
CA LYS A 131 -14.09 1.18 13.75
C LYS A 131 -14.98 -0.07 13.69
N ARG A 132 -14.43 -1.22 13.30
CA ARG A 132 -15.11 -2.52 13.28
C ARG A 132 -15.17 -3.22 14.65
N GLY A 133 -14.60 -2.63 15.70
CA GLY A 133 -14.52 -3.24 17.03
C GLY A 133 -13.62 -4.47 17.08
N ILE A 134 -12.70 -4.62 16.13
CA ILE A 134 -11.73 -5.73 16.11
C ILE A 134 -10.53 -5.37 17.00
N LEU A 135 -10.06 -4.12 16.95
CA LEU A 135 -9.03 -3.62 17.85
C LEU A 135 -9.62 -2.67 18.88
N SER A 136 -9.17 -2.79 20.12
CA SER A 136 -9.33 -1.74 21.12
C SER A 136 -8.43 -0.54 20.81
N ASP A 137 -8.70 0.60 21.46
CA ASP A 137 -7.85 1.80 21.33
C ASP A 137 -6.41 1.54 21.80
N VAL A 138 -6.23 0.72 22.85
CA VAL A 138 -4.91 0.32 23.34
C VAL A 138 -4.19 -0.51 22.29
N GLN A 139 -4.86 -1.51 21.71
CA GLN A 139 -4.27 -2.35 20.68
C GLN A 139 -3.88 -1.54 19.43
N LYS A 140 -4.74 -0.63 18.98
CA LYS A 140 -4.45 0.29 17.87
C LYS A 140 -3.23 1.16 18.18
N ARG A 141 -3.20 1.84 19.32
CA ARG A 141 -2.09 2.72 19.69
C ARG A 141 -0.77 1.95 19.83
N PHE A 142 -0.81 0.72 20.31
CA PHE A 142 0.38 -0.14 20.36
C PHE A 142 0.83 -0.55 18.95
N ASN A 143 -0.11 -0.85 18.04
CA ASN A 143 0.19 -1.09 16.63
C ASN A 143 0.85 0.13 15.98
N ASP A 144 0.29 1.32 16.20
CA ASP A 144 0.82 2.59 15.69
C ASP A 144 2.24 2.84 16.24
N LYS A 145 2.52 2.50 17.50
CA LYS A 145 3.87 2.59 18.10
C LYS A 145 4.88 1.73 17.33
N ILE A 146 4.55 0.46 17.07
CA ILE A 146 5.42 -0.49 16.35
C ILE A 146 5.62 -0.03 14.90
N ALA A 147 4.55 0.34 14.21
CA ALA A 147 4.62 0.82 12.83
C ALA A 147 5.43 2.12 12.73
N LYS A 148 5.30 3.02 13.72
CA LYS A 148 6.08 4.27 13.78
C LYS A 148 7.57 3.99 13.94
N GLU A 149 7.97 3.07 14.82
CA GLU A 149 9.39 2.69 15.00
C GLU A 149 10.02 2.27 13.67
N TYR A 150 9.34 1.37 12.92
CA TYR A 150 9.82 0.94 11.61
C TYR A 150 9.88 2.10 10.61
N ASN A 151 8.83 2.92 10.53
CA ASN A 151 8.78 4.06 9.61
C ASN A 151 9.86 5.09 9.92
N ASP A 152 10.15 5.36 11.19
CA ASP A 152 11.24 6.26 11.60
C ASP A 152 12.59 5.68 11.16
N ALA A 153 12.83 4.38 11.38
CA ALA A 153 14.05 3.71 10.96
C ALA A 153 14.21 3.69 9.43
N ARG A 154 13.13 3.41 8.68
CA ARG A 154 13.09 3.47 7.22
C ARG A 154 13.37 4.87 6.70
N ASN A 155 12.70 5.87 7.24
CA ASN A 155 12.91 7.27 6.85
C ASN A 155 14.33 7.73 7.16
N LYS A 156 14.91 7.29 8.29
CA LYS A 156 16.32 7.55 8.62
C LYS A 156 17.25 6.91 7.59
N ALA A 157 17.09 5.63 7.30
CA ALA A 157 17.91 4.91 6.31
C ALA A 157 17.82 5.53 4.91
N LEU A 158 16.61 5.95 4.49
CA LEU A 158 16.40 6.62 3.21
C LEU A 158 17.02 8.02 3.16
N ARG A 159 17.04 8.75 4.28
CA ARG A 159 17.76 10.03 4.36
C ARG A 159 19.25 9.80 4.23
N GLU A 160 19.81 8.92 5.06
CA GLU A 160 21.25 8.60 5.12
C GLU A 160 21.80 8.05 3.80
N GLY A 161 21.05 7.20 3.10
CA GLY A 161 21.44 6.68 1.78
C GLY A 161 21.43 7.70 0.64
N ASN A 162 20.78 8.85 0.83
CA ASN A 162 20.66 9.93 -0.18
C ASN A 162 21.54 11.16 0.12
N VAL A 163 22.33 11.17 1.21
CA VAL A 163 23.17 12.32 1.61
C VAL A 163 24.50 12.41 0.83
N ALA A 164 24.60 11.84 -0.36
CA ALA A 164 25.80 11.98 -1.19
C ALA A 164 26.00 13.39 -1.78
N GLY A 165 25.23 14.41 -1.35
CA GLY A 165 25.42 15.81 -1.77
C GLY A 165 24.86 16.81 -0.75
N GLU A 166 25.52 17.97 -0.64
CA GLU A 166 25.24 19.07 0.31
C GLU A 166 23.91 19.83 0.07
N ASP A 167 23.07 19.38 -0.88
CA ASP A 167 21.85 20.10 -1.24
C ASP A 167 20.68 19.78 -0.29
N LYS A 168 20.45 20.67 0.68
CA LYS A 168 19.30 20.62 1.59
C LYS A 168 17.95 20.54 0.86
N ASN A 169 17.85 21.10 -0.35
CA ASN A 169 16.62 21.03 -1.14
C ASN A 169 16.38 19.64 -1.72
N ALA A 170 17.43 18.90 -2.08
CA ALA A 170 17.32 17.51 -2.52
C ALA A 170 16.80 16.60 -1.39
N ASN A 171 17.20 16.84 -0.14
CA ASN A 171 16.70 16.09 1.00
C ASN A 171 15.19 16.35 1.25
N ALA A 172 14.75 17.61 1.19
CA ALA A 172 13.33 17.94 1.31
C ALA A 172 12.48 17.30 0.20
N LYS A 173 12.97 17.32 -1.06
CA LYS A 173 12.35 16.63 -2.20
C LYS A 173 12.18 15.14 -1.95
N ASN A 174 13.23 14.48 -1.46
CA ASN A 174 13.22 13.06 -1.17
C ASN A 174 12.22 12.71 -0.05
N ILE A 175 12.12 13.54 0.99
CA ILE A 175 11.16 13.33 2.07
C ILE A 175 9.72 13.37 1.54
N ILE A 176 9.37 14.36 0.71
CA ILE A 176 8.03 14.45 0.12
C ILE A 176 7.76 13.24 -0.76
N ARG A 177 8.71 12.84 -1.61
CA ARG A 177 8.62 11.65 -2.44
C ARG A 177 8.33 10.39 -1.60
N ILE A 178 9.04 10.20 -0.50
CA ILE A 178 8.84 9.05 0.40
C ILE A 178 7.43 9.05 0.99
N TYR A 179 6.94 10.20 1.48
CA TYR A 179 5.57 10.29 1.99
C TYR A 179 4.53 9.99 0.91
N MET A 180 4.73 10.47 -0.31
CA MET A 180 3.83 10.19 -1.44
C MET A 180 3.87 8.71 -1.83
N GLN A 181 5.03 8.08 -1.80
CA GLN A 181 5.16 6.64 -2.02
C GLN A 181 4.39 5.83 -0.97
N GLN A 182 4.47 6.24 0.31
CA GLN A 182 3.77 5.58 1.41
C GLN A 182 2.25 5.57 1.23
N VAL A 183 1.67 6.60 0.61
CA VAL A 183 0.22 6.68 0.35
C VAL A 183 -0.27 5.57 -0.57
N ILE A 184 0.57 5.12 -1.50
CA ILE A 184 0.24 4.11 -2.51
C ILE A 184 1.03 2.79 -2.33
N GLU A 185 1.78 2.66 -1.24
CA GLU A 185 2.72 1.55 -1.05
C GLU A 185 2.01 0.19 -1.02
N GLU A 186 0.92 0.06 -0.25
CA GLU A 186 0.13 -1.17 -0.17
C GLU A 186 -0.47 -1.54 -1.52
N GLN A 187 -0.99 -0.55 -2.25
CA GLN A 187 -1.57 -0.68 -3.57
C GLN A 187 -0.54 -1.23 -4.57
N MET A 188 0.69 -0.70 -4.54
CA MET A 188 1.76 -1.18 -5.40
C MET A 188 2.27 -2.57 -4.99
N MET A 189 2.31 -2.89 -3.69
CA MET A 189 2.60 -4.26 -3.22
C MET A 189 1.54 -5.26 -3.69
N ILE A 190 0.25 -4.89 -3.66
CA ILE A 190 -0.85 -5.73 -4.16
C ILE A 190 -0.73 -5.90 -5.68
N TYR A 191 -0.45 -4.84 -6.43
CA TYR A 191 -0.22 -4.94 -7.87
C TYR A 191 0.96 -5.85 -8.21
N GLU A 192 2.10 -5.70 -7.54
CA GLU A 192 3.26 -6.59 -7.72
C GLU A 192 2.92 -8.05 -7.40
N SER A 193 2.19 -8.30 -6.29
CA SER A 193 1.73 -9.66 -5.95
C SER A 193 0.82 -10.25 -7.02
N LEU A 194 -0.12 -9.46 -7.55
CA LEU A 194 -1.00 -9.87 -8.64
C LEU A 194 -0.20 -10.23 -9.91
N MET A 195 0.82 -9.44 -10.25
CA MET A 195 1.69 -9.71 -11.39
C MET A 195 2.49 -11.00 -11.21
N VAL A 196 3.05 -11.21 -10.01
CA VAL A 196 3.76 -12.45 -9.68
C VAL A 196 2.82 -13.65 -9.74
N GLU A 197 1.61 -13.55 -9.22
CA GLU A 197 0.62 -14.63 -9.29
C GLU A 197 0.15 -14.91 -10.71
N ALA A 198 -0.13 -13.86 -11.49
CA ALA A 198 -0.52 -13.99 -12.89
C ALA A 198 0.56 -14.72 -13.70
N SER A 199 1.84 -14.44 -13.44
CA SER A 199 2.96 -15.11 -14.11
C SER A 199 2.94 -16.65 -13.93
N LYS A 200 2.50 -17.13 -12.76
CA LYS A 200 2.45 -18.57 -12.43
C LYS A 200 1.32 -19.29 -13.17
N GLY A 201 0.23 -18.57 -13.49
CA GLY A 201 -0.94 -19.09 -14.19
C GLY A 201 -1.01 -18.71 -15.67
N LEU A 202 -0.01 -17.99 -16.19
CA LEU A 202 -0.14 -17.22 -17.43
C LEU A 202 -0.49 -18.08 -18.64
N ALA A 203 0.18 -19.22 -18.82
CA ALA A 203 -0.08 -20.15 -19.93
C ALA A 203 -1.53 -20.68 -19.95
N LYS A 204 -2.18 -20.81 -18.78
CA LYS A 204 -3.57 -21.23 -18.65
C LYS A 204 -4.55 -20.08 -18.85
N THR A 205 -4.17 -18.87 -18.43
CA THR A 205 -5.05 -17.70 -18.43
C THR A 205 -5.07 -16.95 -19.76
N LEU A 206 -3.93 -16.81 -20.46
CA LEU A 206 -3.84 -16.06 -21.72
C LEU A 206 -4.85 -16.52 -22.80
N PRO A 207 -5.10 -17.83 -23.02
CA PRO A 207 -6.11 -18.24 -23.99
C PRO A 207 -7.53 -17.82 -23.63
N GLN A 208 -7.81 -17.47 -22.37
CA GLN A 208 -9.14 -17.16 -21.86
C GLN A 208 -9.49 -15.66 -21.93
N ILE A 209 -8.52 -14.80 -22.25
CA ILE A 209 -8.73 -13.34 -22.26
C ILE A 209 -8.97 -12.78 -23.68
N GLY A 210 -9.22 -13.64 -24.67
CA GLY A 210 -9.59 -13.23 -26.02
C GLY A 210 -8.44 -12.54 -26.78
N LEU A 211 -7.22 -13.07 -26.67
CA LEU A 211 -6.09 -12.61 -27.47
C LEU A 211 -6.23 -13.09 -28.91
N ASP A 212 -5.90 -12.23 -29.86
CA ASP A 212 -5.60 -12.69 -31.21
C ASP A 212 -4.29 -13.51 -31.22
N THR A 213 -4.07 -14.28 -32.29
CA THR A 213 -2.93 -15.18 -32.43
C THR A 213 -1.59 -14.44 -32.27
N GLN A 214 -1.50 -13.18 -32.73
CA GLN A 214 -0.26 -12.40 -32.67
C GLN A 214 0.01 -11.91 -31.24
N ALA A 215 -0.99 -11.39 -30.55
CA ALA A 215 -0.91 -10.95 -29.16
C ALA A 215 -0.60 -12.12 -28.22
N ALA A 216 -1.23 -13.28 -28.45
CA ALA A 216 -0.94 -14.51 -27.71
C ALA A 216 0.51 -14.96 -27.89
N ALA A 217 1.03 -14.97 -29.13
CA ALA A 217 2.42 -15.31 -29.41
C ALA A 217 3.40 -14.36 -28.71
N LYS A 218 3.16 -13.04 -28.79
CA LYS A 218 4.00 -12.03 -28.11
C LYS A 218 3.98 -12.19 -26.60
N ALA A 219 2.83 -12.42 -25.98
CA ALA A 219 2.71 -12.64 -24.55
C ALA A 219 3.44 -13.92 -24.10
N MET A 220 3.33 -14.99 -24.89
CA MET A 220 4.06 -16.25 -24.63
C MET A 220 5.56 -16.13 -24.86
N ASP A 221 6.01 -15.29 -25.79
CA ASP A 221 7.43 -15.01 -25.99
C ASP A 221 7.99 -14.13 -24.87
N ALA A 222 7.25 -13.12 -24.41
CA ALA A 222 7.60 -12.33 -23.24
C ALA A 222 7.67 -13.21 -21.97
N LEU A 223 6.82 -14.24 -21.85
CA LEU A 223 6.93 -15.21 -20.75
C LEU A 223 8.29 -15.94 -20.72
N LYS A 224 8.88 -16.22 -21.89
CA LYS A 224 10.20 -16.88 -21.99
C LYS A 224 11.34 -15.96 -21.54
N SER A 225 11.13 -14.64 -21.53
CA SER A 225 12.14 -13.67 -21.05
C SER A 225 12.18 -13.57 -19.52
N ILE A 226 11.18 -14.13 -18.82
CA ILE A 226 11.15 -14.21 -17.36
C ILE A 226 12.18 -15.26 -16.89
N LYS A 227 13.44 -14.84 -16.76
CA LYS A 227 14.59 -15.71 -16.42
C LYS A 227 14.98 -15.70 -14.94
N GLY A 228 14.22 -15.00 -14.09
CA GLY A 228 14.54 -14.85 -12.67
C GLY A 228 13.55 -15.54 -11.74
N THR A 229 14.01 -15.87 -10.54
CA THR A 229 13.19 -16.44 -9.46
C THR A 229 12.73 -15.39 -8.45
N SER A 230 13.27 -14.16 -8.54
CA SER A 230 12.87 -13.07 -7.65
C SER A 230 11.56 -12.43 -8.12
N ASN A 231 10.75 -11.94 -7.16
CA ASN A 231 9.53 -11.20 -7.47
C ASN A 231 9.81 -9.98 -8.37
N ALA A 232 10.96 -9.31 -8.20
CA ALA A 232 11.36 -8.18 -9.03
C ALA A 232 11.63 -8.59 -10.48
N ASP A 233 12.27 -9.74 -10.71
CA ASP A 233 12.50 -10.26 -12.07
C ASP A 233 11.20 -10.67 -12.75
N ILE A 234 10.33 -11.36 -12.00
CA ILE A 234 9.01 -11.75 -12.46
C ILE A 234 8.17 -10.51 -12.80
N GLY A 235 8.15 -9.52 -11.92
CA GLY A 235 7.45 -8.26 -12.13
C GLY A 235 7.92 -7.53 -13.38
N ARG A 236 9.24 -7.46 -13.61
CA ARG A 236 9.81 -6.88 -14.85
C ARG A 236 9.37 -7.61 -16.09
N GLY A 237 9.46 -8.93 -16.12
CA GLY A 237 9.04 -9.71 -17.30
C GLY A 237 7.53 -9.64 -17.56
N MET A 238 6.73 -9.54 -16.49
CA MET A 238 5.29 -9.31 -16.62
C MET A 238 4.94 -7.92 -17.17
N LYS A 239 5.82 -6.90 -17.04
CA LYS A 239 5.59 -5.59 -17.71
C LYS A 239 5.52 -5.74 -19.22
N ASP A 240 6.41 -6.54 -19.80
CA ASP A 240 6.46 -6.76 -21.25
C ASP A 240 5.21 -7.50 -21.74
N VAL A 241 4.74 -8.47 -20.96
CA VAL A 241 3.46 -9.15 -21.22
C VAL A 241 2.32 -8.14 -21.22
N MET A 242 2.19 -7.34 -20.16
CA MET A 242 1.10 -6.38 -20.02
C MET A 242 1.13 -5.28 -21.09
N ALA A 243 2.31 -4.82 -21.52
CA ALA A 243 2.44 -3.82 -22.57
C ALA A 243 1.82 -4.26 -23.92
N GLY A 244 1.76 -5.56 -24.18
CA GLY A 244 1.12 -6.14 -25.35
C GLY A 244 -0.41 -6.30 -25.25
N LEU A 245 -1.02 -5.99 -24.10
CA LEU A 245 -2.44 -6.19 -23.84
C LEU A 245 -3.23 -4.89 -23.90
N THR A 246 -4.48 -4.96 -24.38
CA THR A 246 -5.44 -3.87 -24.21
C THR A 246 -5.84 -3.71 -22.74
N LEU A 247 -6.44 -2.57 -22.38
CA LEU A 247 -6.92 -2.34 -21.02
C LEU A 247 -7.87 -3.45 -20.54
N ASP A 248 -8.84 -3.84 -21.37
CA ASP A 248 -9.80 -4.89 -21.00
C ASP A 248 -9.13 -6.26 -20.83
N GLN A 249 -8.12 -6.57 -21.66
CA GLN A 249 -7.33 -7.80 -21.54
C GLN A 249 -6.48 -7.81 -20.25
N LYS A 250 -5.88 -6.68 -19.88
CA LYS A 250 -5.16 -6.52 -18.60
C LYS A 250 -6.09 -6.78 -17.41
N LYS A 251 -7.27 -6.16 -17.42
CA LYS A 251 -8.30 -6.39 -16.40
C LYS A 251 -8.72 -7.85 -16.34
N ALA A 252 -9.00 -8.46 -17.49
CA ALA A 252 -9.39 -9.86 -17.58
C ALA A 252 -8.31 -10.81 -17.05
N LEU A 253 -7.04 -10.58 -17.39
CA LEU A 253 -5.91 -11.38 -16.91
C LEU A 253 -5.81 -11.36 -15.38
N LEU A 254 -5.87 -10.18 -14.78
CA LEU A 254 -5.77 -10.05 -13.33
C LEU A 254 -7.01 -10.61 -12.62
N ARG A 255 -8.23 -10.42 -13.15
CA ARG A 255 -9.45 -11.04 -12.61
C ARG A 255 -9.37 -12.57 -12.63
N LYS A 256 -8.95 -13.15 -13.75
CA LYS A 256 -8.77 -14.61 -13.89
C LYS A 256 -7.71 -15.16 -12.94
N THR A 257 -6.67 -14.37 -12.66
CA THR A 257 -5.65 -14.71 -11.66
C THR A 257 -6.27 -14.81 -10.26
N VAL A 258 -7.10 -13.83 -9.87
CA VAL A 258 -7.83 -13.85 -8.59
C VAL A 258 -8.83 -15.02 -8.54
N GLU A 259 -9.60 -15.25 -9.60
CA GLU A 259 -10.55 -16.38 -9.68
C GLU A 259 -9.86 -17.75 -9.56
N ALA A 260 -8.66 -17.89 -10.11
CA ALA A 260 -7.89 -19.14 -10.03
C ALA A 260 -7.41 -19.44 -8.60
N ARG A 261 -7.26 -18.43 -7.74
CA ARG A 261 -6.87 -18.59 -6.32
C ARG A 261 -8.00 -19.19 -5.47
N ALA A 262 -9.25 -18.96 -5.86
CA ALA A 262 -10.43 -19.41 -5.11
C ALA A 262 -10.80 -20.89 -5.38
N LYS A 263 -10.06 -21.59 -6.24
CA LYS A 263 -10.27 -22.99 -6.62
C LYS A 263 -9.19 -23.86 -6.02
#